data_AF-A0A924Q349-F1
#
_entry.id   AF-A0A924Q349-F1
#
_cell.length_a   1.000
_cell.length_b   1.000
_cell.length_c   1.000
_cell.angle_alpha   90.00
_cell.angle_beta   90.00
_cell.angle_gamma   90.00
#
_symmetry.space_group_name_H-M   'P 1'
#
loop_
_entity.id
_entity.type
_entity.pdbx_description
1 polymer ?
#
loop_
_entity_poly.entity_id
_entity_poly.type
_entity_poly.pdbx_seq_one_letter_code
_entity_poly.pdbx_strand_id
1 'polypeptide(L)' 'MSAFASYAAISAEGRELRSMQNRISWVLKSRGHVLRIVHEHTSAPIGFEDTKAILLREPKA' A
#
# COMPACT_ATOMS: atom_id res chain seq x y z
N MET A 1 -13.01 -5.58 2.14
CA MET A 1 -12.87 -4.36 1.33
C MET A 1 -11.39 -4.05 1.22
N SER A 2 -10.87 -3.77 0.02
CA SER A 2 -9.46 -3.46 -0.21
C SER A 2 -9.31 -2.27 -1.16
N ALA A 3 -8.22 -1.54 -1.03
CA ALA A 3 -7.85 -0.44 -1.92
C ALA A 3 -6.38 -0.58 -2.37
N PHE A 4 -5.94 0.31 -3.26
CA PHE A 4 -4.52 0.48 -3.56
C PHE A 4 -4.02 1.76 -2.89
N ALA A 5 -2.88 1.66 -2.20
CA ALA A 5 -2.23 2.77 -1.53
C ALA A 5 -0.83 2.95 -2.09
N SER A 6 -0.45 4.20 -2.36
CA SER A 6 0.89 4.58 -2.76
C SER A 6 1.68 5.04 -1.53
N TYR A 7 2.84 4.44 -1.33
CA TYR A 7 3.81 4.83 -0.32
C TYR A 7 5.02 5.43 -1.02
N ALA A 8 5.49 6.59 -0.56
CA ALA A 8 6.65 7.26 -1.11
C ALA A 8 7.59 7.72 0.01
N ALA A 9 8.89 7.55 -0.19
CA ALA A 9 9.90 8.14 0.66
C ALA A 9 10.21 9.54 0.11
N ILE A 10 10.05 10.57 0.95
CA ILE A 10 10.26 11.98 0.57
C ILE A 10 11.50 12.51 1.31
N SER A 11 12.39 13.20 0.59
CA SER A 11 13.59 13.84 1.17
C SER A 11 13.22 15.09 1.98
N ALA A 12 14.19 15.65 2.71
CA ALA A 12 14.00 16.90 3.44
C ALA A 12 13.63 18.09 2.52
N GLU A 13 14.08 18.03 1.26
CA GLU A 13 13.79 19.02 0.21
C GLU A 13 12.47 18.73 -0.52
N GLY A 14 11.68 17.74 -0.06
CA GLY A 14 10.38 17.41 -0.65
C GLY A 14 10.46 16.54 -1.91
N ARG A 15 11.62 15.97 -2.25
CA ARG A 15 11.78 15.12 -3.46
C ARG A 15 11.39 13.68 -3.17
N GLU A 16 10.64 13.04 -4.07
CA GLU A 16 10.41 11.60 -4.01
C GLU A 16 11.71 10.84 -4.32
N LEU A 17 12.09 9.93 -3.43
CA LEU A 17 13.30 9.11 -3.54
C LEU A 17 13.00 7.72 -4.09
N ARG A 18 11.84 7.17 -3.74
CA ARG A 18 11.30 5.88 -4.19
C ARG A 18 9.83 5.79 -3.83
N SER A 19 9.08 4.97 -4.57
CA SER A 19 7.69 4.68 -4.27
C SER A 19 7.33 3.20 -4.48
N MET A 20 6.22 2.80 -3.87
CA MET A 20 5.60 1.50 -4.06
C MET A 20 4.08 1.61 -4.00
N GLN A 21 3.39 0.74 -4.73
CA GLN A 21 1.94 0.59 -4.71
C GLN A 21 1.57 -0.74 -4.09
N ASN A 22 0.88 -0.71 -2.95
CA ASN A 22 0.45 -1.91 -2.25
C ASN A 22 -1.07 -2.03 -2.27
N ARG A 23 -1.56 -3.26 -2.21
CA ARG A 23 -2.95 -3.50 -1.81
C ARG A 23 -3.04 -3.34 -0.30
N ILE A 24 -4.02 -2.55 0.15
CA ILE A 24 -4.33 -2.36 1.56
C ILE A 24 -5.72 -2.91 1.88
N SER A 25 -5.84 -3.58 3.03
CA SER A 25 -7.09 -4.05 3.60
C SER A 25 -7.18 -3.62 5.06
N TRP A 26 -8.33 -3.07 5.45
CA TRP A 26 -8.62 -2.70 6.84
C TRP A 26 -9.80 -3.47 7.40
N VAL A 27 -9.69 -3.84 8.67
CA VAL A 27 -10.82 -4.23 9.50
C VAL A 27 -11.19 -3.04 10.38
N LEU A 28 -12.45 -2.63 10.30
CA LEU A 28 -12.99 -1.52 11.08
C LEU A 28 -13.87 -2.05 12.21
N LYS A 29 -13.78 -1.43 13.38
CA LYS A 29 -14.69 -1.67 14.50
C LYS A 29 -15.28 -0.35 14.95
N SER A 30 -16.60 -0.30 15.10
CA SER A 30 -17.25 0.88 15.70
C SER A 30 -16.93 0.97 17.19
N ARG A 31 -16.59 2.18 17.64
CA ARG A 31 -16.41 2.57 19.05
C ARG A 31 -17.25 3.83 19.26
N GLY A 32 -18.42 3.69 19.88
CA GLY A 32 -19.42 4.76 19.92
C GLY A 32 -19.96 5.05 18.51
N HIS A 33 -19.87 6.30 18.08
CA HIS A 33 -20.29 6.76 16.74
C HIS A 33 -19.13 6.89 15.74
N VAL A 34 -17.96 6.30 16.03
CA VAL A 34 -16.75 6.44 15.22
C VAL A 34 -16.22 5.07 14.81
N LEU A 35 -15.90 4.92 13.52
CA LEU A 35 -15.17 3.75 13.02
C LEU A 35 -13.67 3.89 13.34
N ARG A 36 -13.09 2.82 13.89
CA ARG A 36 -11.66 2.71 14.17
C ARG A 36 -11.07 1.55 13.39
N ILE A 37 -9.89 1.74 12.81
CA ILE A 37 -9.09 0.66 12.22
C ILE A 37 -8.55 -0.18 13.38
N VAL A 38 -8.88 -1.47 13.39
CA VAL A 38 -8.39 -2.43 14.41
C VAL A 38 -7.42 -3.44 13.84
N HIS A 39 -7.34 -3.55 12.52
CA HIS A 39 -6.34 -4.34 11.82
C HIS A 39 -6.05 -3.75 10.45
N GLU A 40 -4.77 -3.74 10.09
CA GLU A 40 -4.27 -3.38 8.76
C GLU A 40 -3.41 -4.51 8.21
N HIS A 41 -3.65 -4.84 6.94
CA HIS A 41 -2.81 -5.74 6.18
C HIS A 41 -2.46 -5.10 4.84
N THR A 42 -1.17 -5.02 4.54
CA THR A 42 -0.66 -4.55 3.25
C THR A 42 0.11 -5.65 2.54
N SER A 43 0.04 -5.67 1.21
CA SER A 43 0.72 -6.69 0.41
C SER A 43 1.06 -6.16 -0.99
N ALA A 44 2.15 -6.67 -1.55
CA ALA A 44 2.50 -6.54 -2.96
C ALA A 44 2.69 -7.96 -3.55
N PRO A 45 2.37 -8.17 -4.84
CA PRO A 45 2.64 -9.45 -5.48
C PRO A 45 4.15 -9.67 -5.61
N ILE A 46 4.56 -10.94 -5.62
CA ILE A 46 5.95 -11.36 -5.84
C ILE A 46 6.07 -11.91 -7.25
N GLY A 47 7.11 -11.48 -7.99
CA GLY A 47 7.46 -12.02 -9.31
C GLY A 47 8.00 -13.45 -9.18
N PHE A 48 7.65 -14.31 -10.14
CA PHE A 48 8.02 -15.73 -10.07
C PHE A 48 9.49 -15.97 -10.43
N GLU A 49 10.06 -15.10 -11.25
CA GLU A 49 11.37 -15.25 -11.86
C GLU A 49 12.50 -14.89 -10.90
N ASP A 50 12.33 -13.80 -10.15
CA ASP A 50 13.36 -13.27 -9.25
C ASP A 50 12.95 -13.26 -7.78
N THR A 51 11.73 -13.70 -7.48
CA THR A 51 11.16 -13.73 -6.13
C THR A 51 11.12 -12.35 -5.46
N LYS A 52 11.12 -11.26 -6.24
CA LYS A 52 11.07 -9.90 -5.73
C LYS A 52 9.65 -9.35 -5.76
N ALA A 53 9.37 -8.40 -4.88
CA ALA A 53 8.12 -7.68 -4.88
C ALA A 53 7.99 -6.80 -6.13
N ILE A 54 6.83 -6.86 -6.78
CA ILE A 54 6.46 -5.97 -7.88
C ILE A 54 5.91 -4.68 -7.26
N LEU A 55 6.76 -3.67 -7.13
CA LEU A 55 6.47 -2.44 -6.38
C LEU A 55 5.71 -1.39 -7.19
N LEU A 56 5.84 -1.42 -8.52
CA LEU A 56 5.18 -0.49 -9.43
C LEU A 56 4.35 -1.31 -10.42
N ARG A 57 3.10 -0.90 -10.62
CA ARG A 57 2.28 -1.44 -11.69
C ARG A 57 2.46 -0.57 -12.93
N GLU A 58 2.83 -1.20 -14.03
CA GLU A 58 2.74 -0.53 -15.32
C GLU A 58 1.27 -0.39 -15.73
N PRO A 59 0.86 0.76 -16.28
CA PRO A 59 -0.48 0.91 -16.83
C PRO A 59 -0.65 -0.07 -17.99
N LYS A 60 -1.81 -0.73 -18.04
CA LYS A 60 -2.16 -1.61 -19.16
C LYS A 60 -2.31 -0.72 -20.41
N ALA A 61 -1.54 -1.02 -21.46
CA ALA A 61 -1.67 -0.39 -22.78
C ALA A 61 -3.06 -0.61 -23.39
#